data_AF-A0A9D4XXS4-F1
#
_entry.id   AF-A0A9D4XXS4-F1
#
_cell.length_a   1.000
_cell.length_b   1.000
_cell.length_c   1.000
_cell.angle_alpha   90.00
_cell.angle_beta   90.00
_cell.angle_gamma   90.00
#
_symmetry.space_group_name_H-M   'P 1'
#
loop_
_entity.id
_entity.type
_entity.pdbx_description
1 polymer ?
#
loop_
_entity_poly.entity_id
_entity_poly.type
_entity_poly.pdbx_seq_one_letter_code
_entity_poly.pdbx_strand_id
1 'polypeptide(L)'
;MLILDKIKLIGDKEVDLGLVSPFDIIKLGSKKYFRYIGSLTTPPCTEGVIWTIEKQIRTVSLEQLNALKGGVNKGYEENSRPLQLDGGRPIFSYIFQDEKAVI
;
A
#
# COMPACT_ATOMS: atom_id res chain seq x y z
N MET A 1 2.15 15.56 -3.53
CA MET A 1 2.75 15.85 -4.85
C MET A 1 4.25 16.14 -4.73
N LEU A 2 4.98 15.50 -3.80
CA LEU A 2 6.36 15.90 -3.44
C LEU A 2 7.44 14.91 -3.89
N ILE A 3 7.06 13.70 -4.32
CA ILE A 3 8.02 12.62 -4.59
C ILE A 3 8.10 12.29 -6.10
N LEU A 4 7.15 12.80 -6.89
CA LEU A 4 7.02 12.45 -8.31
C LEU A 4 8.25 12.84 -9.13
N ASP A 5 8.76 14.06 -8.90
CA ASP A 5 9.95 14.55 -9.59
C ASP A 5 11.20 13.79 -9.15
N LYS A 6 11.25 13.36 -7.88
CA LYS A 6 12.35 12.55 -7.38
C LYS A 6 12.36 11.15 -7.98
N ILE A 7 11.20 10.50 -8.14
CA ILE A 7 11.10 9.17 -8.79
C ILE A 7 11.60 9.22 -10.24
N LYS A 8 11.28 10.29 -10.98
CA LYS A 8 11.75 10.48 -12.36
C LYS A 8 13.28 10.66 -12.46
N LEU A 9 13.94 11.02 -11.35
CA LEU A 9 15.40 11.20 -11.28
C LEU A 9 16.14 9.93 -10.86
N ILE A 10 15.43 8.87 -10.45
CA ILE A 10 16.02 7.60 -10.02
C ILE A 10 16.48 6.84 -11.27
N GLY A 11 17.78 6.94 -11.58
CA GLY A 11 18.49 5.91 -12.35
C GLY A 11 18.97 4.80 -11.41
N ASP A 12 20.13 4.22 -11.65
CA ASP A 12 20.70 3.16 -10.79
C ASP A 12 21.32 3.67 -9.47
N LYS A 13 21.10 4.95 -9.12
CA LYS A 13 21.71 5.58 -7.96
C LYS A 13 20.66 5.85 -6.89
N GLU A 14 21.03 5.57 -5.65
CA GLU A 14 20.25 5.96 -4.49
C GLU A 14 20.16 7.49 -4.40
N VAL A 15 18.96 8.01 -4.14
CA VAL A 15 18.67 9.43 -4.02
C VAL A 15 18.08 9.70 -2.63
N ASP A 16 18.63 10.68 -1.92
CA ASP A 16 18.05 11.13 -0.65
C ASP A 16 16.72 11.86 -0.88
N LEU A 17 15.64 11.26 -0.37
CA LEU A 17 14.30 11.82 -0.46
C LEU A 17 14.06 12.93 0.57
N GLY A 18 14.93 13.08 1.57
CA GLY A 18 14.73 14.00 2.69
C GLY A 18 13.55 13.57 3.57
N LEU A 19 12.99 14.51 4.32
CA LEU A 19 11.86 14.24 5.20
C LEU A 19 10.57 14.06 4.40
N VAL A 20 10.01 12.85 4.46
CA VAL A 20 8.70 12.52 3.88
C VAL A 20 7.78 12.05 5.01
N SER A 21 6.69 12.78 5.25
CA SER A 21 5.69 12.37 6.24
C SER A 21 4.73 11.34 5.65
N PRO A 22 4.55 10.17 6.29
CA PRO A 22 3.53 9.20 5.86
C PRO A 22 2.11 9.76 5.92
N PHE A 23 1.83 10.71 6.81
CA PHE A 23 0.50 11.33 6.96
C PHE A 23 0.11 12.23 5.79
N ASP A 24 1.08 12.69 5.00
CA ASP A 24 0.81 13.48 3.80
C ASP A 24 0.29 12.60 2.65
N ILE A 25 0.57 11.29 2.73
CA ILE A 25 0.24 10.29 1.71
C ILE A 25 -0.97 9.46 2.16
N ILE A 26 -0.98 9.03 3.43
CA ILE A 26 -2.03 8.22 4.02
C ILE A 26 -3.05 9.16 4.67
N LYS A 27 -4.14 9.44 3.95
CA LYS A 27 -5.32 10.06 4.56
C LYS A 27 -6.05 9.02 5.41
N LEU A 28 -5.61 8.83 6.65
CA LEU A 28 -6.34 8.02 7.63
C LEU A 28 -7.76 8.59 7.76
N GLY A 29 -8.76 7.78 7.45
CA GLY A 29 -10.15 8.23 7.41
C GLY A 29 -11.15 7.16 6.96
N SER A 30 -10.67 6.06 6.37
CA SER A 30 -11.52 4.89 6.18
C SER A 30 -11.82 4.27 7.54
N LYS A 31 -13.07 4.39 7.97
CA LYS A 31 -13.56 3.69 9.17
C LYS A 31 -13.72 2.19 8.93
N LYS A 32 -13.46 1.68 7.72
CA LYS A 32 -13.73 0.28 7.35
C LYS A 32 -12.49 -0.39 6.79
N TYR A 33 -12.16 -1.58 7.29
CA TYR A 33 -11.01 -2.35 6.82
C TYR A 33 -11.24 -3.85 6.98
N PHE A 34 -10.53 -4.64 6.18
CA PHE A 34 -10.44 -6.09 6.33
C PHE A 34 -9.16 -6.47 7.06
N ARG A 35 -9.19 -7.58 7.81
CA ARG A 35 -8.05 -8.13 8.53
C ARG A 35 -7.96 -9.64 8.31
N TYR A 36 -6.76 -10.12 8.02
CA TYR A 36 -6.46 -11.55 7.96
C TYR A 36 -4.98 -11.81 8.21
N ILE A 37 -4.62 -13.06 8.54
CA ILE A 37 -3.23 -13.51 8.63
C ILE A 37 -2.84 -14.11 7.28
N GLY A 38 -1.80 -13.56 6.66
CA GLY A 38 -1.30 -13.96 5.35
C GLY A 38 0.23 -14.06 5.33
N SER A 39 0.81 -13.78 4.18
CA SER A 39 2.25 -13.84 3.95
C SER A 39 2.79 -12.53 3.39
N LEU A 40 4.11 -12.44 3.30
CA LEU A 40 4.77 -11.50 2.39
C LEU A 40 4.35 -11.81 0.93
N THR A 41 4.19 -10.76 0.12
CA THR A 41 3.89 -10.87 -1.32
C THR A 41 5.15 -10.98 -2.17
N THR A 42 6.32 -10.91 -1.54
CA THR A 42 7.64 -11.08 -2.15
C THR A 42 8.36 -12.27 -1.50
N PRO A 43 9.32 -12.91 -2.21
CA PRO A 43 10.18 -13.93 -1.60
C PRO A 43 10.85 -13.41 -0.31
N PRO A 44 10.97 -14.25 0.74
CA PRO A 44 10.71 -15.69 0.76
C PRO A 44 9.24 -16.08 1.06
N CYS A 45 8.28 -15.16 0.90
CA CYS A 45 6.85 -15.41 1.10
C CYS A 45 6.49 -15.88 2.52
N THR A 46 7.25 -15.42 3.54
CA THR A 46 7.04 -15.79 4.95
C THR A 46 5.61 -15.52 5.41
N GLU A 47 5.00 -16.49 6.09
CA GLU A 47 3.66 -16.41 6.67
C GLU A 47 3.64 -15.68 8.03
N GLY A 48 2.45 -15.42 8.56
CA GLY A 48 2.25 -14.74 9.84
C GLY A 48 2.09 -13.22 9.73
N VAL A 49 2.02 -12.68 8.50
CA VAL A 49 1.81 -11.24 8.28
C VAL A 49 0.36 -10.87 8.57
N ILE A 50 0.15 -9.91 9.46
CA ILE A 50 -1.18 -9.37 9.76
C ILE A 50 -1.52 -8.30 8.72
N TRP A 51 -2.40 -8.64 7.77
CA TRP A 51 -2.82 -7.73 6.72
C TRP A 51 -3.98 -6.85 7.17
N THR A 52 -3.86 -5.52 6.98
CA THR A 52 -4.96 -4.56 7.14
C THR A 52 -5.23 -3.89 5.81
N ILE A 53 -6.40 -4.16 5.22
CA ILE A 53 -6.76 -3.62 3.91
C ILE A 53 -7.89 -2.60 4.08
N GLU A 54 -7.64 -1.32 3.80
CA GLU A 54 -8.70 -0.31 3.79
C GLU A 54 -9.78 -0.65 2.76
N LYS A 55 -11.05 -0.53 3.16
CA LYS A 55 -12.19 -0.72 2.24
C LYS A 55 -12.39 0.45 1.30
N GLN A 56 -11.91 1.65 1.66
CA GLN A 56 -12.03 2.84 0.82
C GLN A 56 -10.94 2.82 -0.27
N ILE A 57 -11.38 2.81 -1.53
CA ILE A 57 -10.46 2.91 -2.68
C ILE A 57 -9.94 4.34 -2.77
N ARG A 58 -8.61 4.49 -2.87
CA ARG A 58 -7.94 5.77 -3.11
C ARG A 58 -7.58 5.91 -4.58
N THR A 59 -7.40 7.15 -5.00
CA THR A 59 -7.01 7.48 -6.37
C THR A 59 -5.56 7.89 -6.45
N VAL A 60 -4.95 7.64 -7.61
CA VAL A 60 -3.62 8.07 -8.01
C VAL A 60 -3.72 8.65 -9.41
N SER A 61 -2.97 9.71 -9.74
CA SER A 61 -2.97 10.25 -11.09
C SER A 61 -2.26 9.31 -12.06
N LEU A 62 -2.61 9.39 -13.34
CA LEU A 62 -1.92 8.61 -14.38
C LEU A 62 -0.42 8.95 -14.44
N GLU A 63 -0.08 10.22 -14.23
CA GLU A 63 1.32 10.67 -14.18
C GLU A 63 2.10 9.99 -13.04
N GLN A 64 1.49 9.90 -11.85
CA GLN A 64 2.07 9.21 -10.70
C GLN A 64 2.22 7.70 -10.95
N LEU A 65 1.20 7.08 -11.55
CA LEU A 65 1.25 5.66 -11.91
C LEU A 65 2.39 5.37 -12.90
N ASN A 66 2.53 6.20 -13.94
CA ASN A 66 3.58 6.03 -14.95
C ASN A 66 4.98 6.23 -14.36
N ALA A 67 5.15 7.20 -13.46
CA ALA A 67 6.43 7.38 -12.78
C ALA A 67 6.79 6.17 -11.90
N LEU A 68 5.82 5.59 -11.17
CA LEU A 68 6.06 4.38 -10.38
C LEU A 68 6.45 3.18 -11.27
N LYS A 69 5.76 2.99 -12.40
CA LYS A 69 6.11 1.94 -13.37
C LYS A 69 7.47 2.17 -14.04
N GLY A 70 7.87 3.42 -14.24
CA GLY A 70 9.19 3.76 -14.78
C GLY A 70 10.34 3.64 -13.80
N GLY A 71 10.06 3.70 -12.48
CA GLY A 71 11.08 3.67 -11.42
C GLY A 71 11.48 2.25 -10.97
N VAL A 72 10.94 1.20 -11.59
CA VAL A 72 11.31 -0.20 -11.29
C VAL A 72 12.24 -0.75 -12.36
N ASN A 73 12.95 -1.83 -12.03
CA ASN A 73 13.76 -2.55 -13.00
C ASN A 73 12.90 -3.00 -14.20
N LYS A 74 13.47 -2.91 -15.40
CA LYS A 74 12.81 -3.34 -16.63
C LYS A 74 12.30 -4.77 -16.51
N GLY A 75 11.04 -5.00 -16.89
CA GLY A 75 10.35 -6.28 -16.76
C GLY A 75 9.61 -6.48 -15.44
N TYR A 76 9.69 -5.53 -14.51
CA TYR A 76 8.96 -5.53 -13.23
C TYR A 76 7.88 -4.45 -13.17
N GLU A 77 7.46 -3.90 -14.31
CA GLU A 77 6.42 -2.86 -14.39
C GLU A 77 5.07 -3.37 -13.89
N GLU A 78 4.83 -4.68 -13.99
CA GLU A 78 3.67 -5.40 -13.45
C GLU A 78 4.09 -6.28 -12.26
N ASN A 79 4.51 -5.64 -11.16
CA ASN A 79 5.07 -6.29 -9.96
C ASN A 79 4.03 -6.81 -8.96
N SER A 80 2.79 -7.06 -9.39
CA SER A 80 1.74 -7.59 -8.51
C SER A 80 1.73 -9.11 -8.53
N ARG A 81 1.92 -9.73 -7.36
CA ARG A 81 1.76 -11.18 -7.20
C ARG A 81 0.32 -11.60 -7.53
N PRO A 82 0.10 -12.71 -8.28
CA PRO A 82 -1.24 -13.22 -8.55
C PRO A 82 -2.03 -13.54 -7.28
N LEU A 83 -3.37 -13.55 -7.39
CA LEU A 83 -4.25 -13.96 -6.30
C LEU A 83 -3.90 -15.38 -5.85
N GLN A 84 -3.81 -15.58 -4.54
CA GLN A 84 -3.54 -16.88 -3.93
C GLN A 84 -4.85 -17.49 -3.42
N LEU A 85 -4.91 -18.81 -3.32
CA LEU A 85 -6.05 -19.51 -2.73
C LEU A 85 -6.30 -19.03 -1.29
N ASP A 86 -7.55 -18.98 -0.87
CA ASP A 86 -7.92 -18.51 0.47
C ASP A 86 -7.50 -19.49 1.58
N GLY A 87 -7.38 -20.78 1.26
CA GLY A 87 -7.03 -21.83 2.22
C GLY A 87 -8.01 -21.95 3.39
N GLY A 88 -9.26 -21.49 3.23
CA GLY A 88 -10.25 -21.44 4.31
C GLY A 88 -9.91 -20.47 5.45
N ARG A 89 -8.97 -19.54 5.25
CA ARG A 89 -8.56 -18.57 6.27
C ARG A 89 -9.72 -17.60 6.57
N PRO A 90 -9.96 -17.26 7.85
CA PRO A 90 -10.97 -16.27 8.20
C PRO A 90 -10.51 -14.87 7.77
N ILE A 91 -11.44 -14.11 7.17
CA ILE A 91 -11.26 -12.71 6.81
C ILE A 91 -12.30 -11.90 7.59
N PHE A 92 -11.81 -11.03 8.48
CA PHE A 92 -12.67 -10.22 9.32
C PHE A 92 -12.88 -8.84 8.69
N SER A 93 -14.10 -8.31 8.77
CA SER A 93 -14.43 -6.95 8.36
C SER A 93 -14.72 -6.10 9.60
N TYR A 94 -14.00 -5.00 9.76
CA TYR A 94 -14.15 -4.08 10.88
C TYR A 94 -14.74 -2.75 10.43
N ILE A 95 -15.50 -2.12 11.32
CA ILE A 95 -16.00 -0.77 11.19
C ILE A 95 -15.66 -0.03 12.50
N PHE A 96 -14.87 1.04 12.43
CA PHE A 96 -14.69 1.97 13.54
C PHE A 96 -16.04 2.65 13.81
N GLN A 97 -16.60 2.38 14.99
CA GLN A 97 -17.67 3.18 15.57
C GLN A 97 -17.03 4.36 16.28
N ASP A 98 -17.51 5.57 16.00
CA ASP A 98 -17.19 6.70 16.87
C ASP A 98 -17.82 6.42 18.23
N GLU A 99 -17.00 6.40 19.28
CA GLU A 99 -17.53 6.56 20.63
C GLU A 99 -18.27 7.91 20.63
N LYS A 100 -19.60 7.89 20.70
CA LYS A 100 -20.32 9.09 21.08
C LYS A 100 -19.72 9.52 22.42
N ALA A 101 -19.13 10.70 22.46
CA ALA A 101 -18.85 11.39 23.71
C ALA A 101 -20.16 11.39 24.50
N VAL A 102 -20.23 10.55 25.53
CA VAL A 102 -21.25 10.64 26.56
C VAL A 102 -20.83 11.84 27.38
N ILE A 103 -21.39 12.99 27.02
CA ILE A 103 -21.41 14.19 27.87
C ILE A 103 -22.68 14.12 28.72
#